data_AF-A0A7S1IC48-F1
#
_entry.id   AF-A0A7S1IC48-F1
#
_cell.length_a   1.000
_cell.length_b   1.000
_cell.length_c   1.000
_cell.angle_alpha   90.00
_cell.angle_beta   90.00
_cell.angle_gamma   90.00
#
_symmetry.space_group_name_H-M   'P 1'
#
loop_
_entity.id
_entity.type
_entity.pdbx_description
1 polymer ?
#
loop_
_entity_poly.entity_id
_entity_poly.type
_entity_poly.pdbx_seq_one_letter_code
_entity_poly.pdbx_strand_id
1 'polypeptide(L)'
;GLVIGPRGGIQINDYCQTSNLDIYAIGECALHNGRIYGLLTPGNEMARVAVGHLMQKDVEKFQGGDMFTKLKVVGCNVAVMGDSLGKTPGCESFCISHTFQGSYKKLITDADATKVIGAIFVGDTLEYNNVLNTMLNDLPLPPNPELLLLPQAASGGKIGGVEKLPAAARICNCNNVSKGQLCRAIRDNCFALQS
;
A
#
# COMPACT_ATOMS: atom_id res chain seq x y z
N GLY A 1 -11.32 -32.24 8.37
CA GLY A 1 -10.95 -31.26 7.32
C GLY A 1 -10.50 -29.96 7.98
N LEU A 2 -9.86 -29.06 7.23
CA LEU A 2 -9.52 -27.72 7.73
C LEU A 2 -10.79 -26.88 7.93
N VAL A 3 -10.74 -25.92 8.85
CA VAL A 3 -11.84 -24.95 9.04
C VAL A 3 -11.86 -23.95 7.87
N ILE A 4 -13.05 -23.77 7.29
CA ILE A 4 -13.30 -22.92 6.13
C ILE A 4 -14.25 -21.79 6.52
N GLY A 5 -14.04 -20.59 5.98
CA GLY A 5 -14.92 -19.46 6.20
C GLY A 5 -16.30 -19.59 5.53
N PRO A 6 -17.27 -18.75 5.94
CA PRO A 6 -18.64 -18.79 5.40
C PRO A 6 -18.73 -18.49 3.90
N ARG A 7 -17.70 -17.86 3.31
CA ARG A 7 -17.61 -17.54 1.88
C ARG A 7 -16.44 -18.28 1.20
N GLY A 8 -15.96 -19.36 1.80
CA GLY A 8 -14.71 -20.02 1.41
C GLY A 8 -13.49 -19.45 2.11
N GLY A 9 -12.31 -19.91 1.68
CA GLY A 9 -11.02 -19.57 2.29
C GLY A 9 -10.73 -20.39 3.55
N ILE A 10 -9.47 -20.81 3.69
CA ILE A 10 -8.96 -21.59 4.82
C ILE A 10 -8.70 -20.63 5.98
N GLN A 11 -9.36 -20.84 7.11
CA GLN A 11 -9.18 -19.98 8.27
C GLN A 11 -7.75 -20.11 8.81
N ILE A 12 -7.10 -18.97 9.02
CA ILE A 12 -5.75 -18.88 9.58
C ILE A 12 -5.68 -17.95 10.79
N ASN A 13 -4.73 -18.24 11.68
CA ASN A 13 -4.32 -17.33 12.76
C ASN A 13 -3.28 -16.30 12.27
N ASP A 14 -2.78 -15.47 13.19
CA ASP A 14 -1.79 -14.41 12.89
C ASP A 14 -0.40 -14.94 12.47
N TYR A 15 -0.15 -16.24 12.60
CA TYR A 15 1.05 -16.92 12.12
C TYR A 15 0.83 -17.69 10.82
N CYS A 16 -0.33 -17.48 10.18
CA CYS A 16 -0.78 -18.18 8.98
C CYS A 16 -0.99 -19.70 9.16
N GLN A 17 -1.07 -20.17 10.41
CA GLN A 17 -1.44 -21.57 10.71
C GLN A 17 -2.95 -21.75 10.60
N THR A 18 -3.34 -22.92 10.11
CA THR A 18 -4.74 -23.32 9.97
C THR A 18 -5.28 -23.92 11.28
N SER A 19 -6.49 -24.49 11.25
CA SER A 19 -7.03 -25.28 12.36
C SER A 19 -6.21 -26.53 12.71
N ASN A 20 -5.30 -26.95 11.82
CA ASN A 20 -4.25 -27.92 12.14
C ASN A 20 -2.91 -27.16 12.25
N LEU A 21 -2.22 -27.33 13.38
CA LEU A 21 -0.98 -26.60 13.70
C LEU A 21 0.19 -26.94 12.78
N ASP A 22 0.16 -28.10 12.11
CA ASP A 22 1.19 -28.54 11.16
C ASP A 22 0.92 -28.06 9.72
N ILE A 23 -0.21 -27.37 9.49
CA ILE A 23 -0.63 -26.93 8.15
C ILE A 23 -0.77 -25.41 8.15
N TYR A 24 -0.16 -24.77 7.15
CA TYR A 24 -0.23 -23.33 6.90
C TYR A 24 -1.02 -23.06 5.62
N ALA A 25 -1.68 -21.91 5.56
CA ALA A 25 -2.28 -21.39 4.34
C ALA A 25 -1.90 -19.92 4.18
N ILE A 26 -1.53 -19.52 2.97
CA ILE A 26 -1.08 -18.16 2.64
C ILE A 26 -1.66 -17.70 1.30
N GLY A 27 -1.67 -16.40 1.06
CA GLY A 27 -2.13 -15.83 -0.20
C GLY A 27 -3.65 -15.89 -0.36
N GLU A 28 -4.13 -16.17 -1.57
CA GLU A 28 -5.54 -16.02 -1.94
C GLU A 28 -6.45 -17.07 -1.30
N CYS A 29 -5.91 -18.21 -0.87
CA CYS A 29 -6.68 -19.24 -0.19
C CYS A 29 -6.85 -18.97 1.31
N ALA A 30 -6.10 -18.03 1.89
CA ALA A 30 -6.06 -17.79 3.32
C ALA A 30 -7.11 -16.76 3.76
N LEU A 31 -7.85 -17.10 4.81
CA LEU A 31 -8.85 -16.26 5.46
C LEU A 31 -8.35 -15.85 6.84
N HIS A 32 -7.90 -14.60 6.96
CA HIS A 32 -7.43 -14.02 8.23
C HIS A 32 -8.44 -13.00 8.74
N ASN A 33 -8.90 -13.14 9.99
CA ASN A 33 -9.91 -12.28 10.62
C ASN A 33 -11.15 -12.02 9.73
N GLY A 34 -11.63 -13.07 9.05
CA GLY A 34 -12.80 -13.01 8.19
C GLY A 34 -12.58 -12.34 6.83
N ARG A 35 -11.32 -12.06 6.43
CA ARG A 35 -10.97 -11.43 5.16
C ARG A 35 -10.01 -12.27 4.33
N ILE A 36 -10.25 -12.28 3.02
CA ILE A 36 -9.33 -12.79 1.99
C ILE A 36 -8.80 -11.57 1.25
N TYR A 37 -7.47 -11.44 1.15
CA TYR A 37 -6.85 -10.24 0.61
C TYR A 37 -6.71 -10.28 -0.91
N GLY A 38 -6.37 -11.42 -1.51
CA GLY A 38 -6.25 -11.55 -2.97
C GLY A 38 -5.18 -10.64 -3.59
N LEU A 39 -4.14 -10.29 -2.84
CA LEU A 39 -3.12 -9.33 -3.23
C LEU A 39 -1.71 -9.89 -3.02
N LEU A 40 -0.78 -9.47 -3.88
CA LEU A 40 0.62 -9.91 -3.86
C LEU A 40 1.32 -9.51 -2.56
N THR A 41 1.18 -8.25 -2.12
CA THR A 41 1.87 -7.76 -0.91
C THR A 41 1.45 -8.51 0.35
N PRO A 42 0.14 -8.65 0.67
CA PRO A 42 -0.30 -9.48 1.79
C PRO A 42 0.13 -10.94 1.65
N GLY A 43 0.09 -11.52 0.44
CA GLY A 43 0.58 -12.88 0.20
C GLY A 43 2.06 -13.06 0.53
N ASN A 44 2.91 -12.10 0.14
CA ASN A 44 4.33 -12.10 0.45
C ASN A 44 4.61 -11.91 1.95
N GLU A 45 3.80 -11.10 2.64
CA GLU A 45 3.89 -10.92 4.09
C GLU A 45 3.48 -12.21 4.81
N MET A 46 2.36 -12.82 4.44
CA MET A 46 1.93 -14.13 4.96
C MET A 46 3.03 -15.20 4.77
N ALA A 47 3.68 -15.23 3.61
CA ALA A 47 4.79 -16.16 3.36
C ALA A 47 5.95 -15.96 4.34
N ARG A 48 6.35 -14.71 4.61
CA ARG A 48 7.42 -14.40 5.56
C ARG A 48 7.04 -14.79 6.99
N VAL A 49 5.81 -14.50 7.40
CA VAL A 49 5.29 -14.86 8.72
C VAL A 49 5.27 -16.38 8.90
N ALA A 50 4.71 -17.11 7.93
CA ALA A 50 4.65 -18.56 7.96
C ALA A 50 6.05 -19.21 8.05
N VAL A 51 7.00 -18.76 7.22
CA VAL A 51 8.38 -19.27 7.24
C VAL A 51 9.10 -18.89 8.54
N GLY A 52 8.94 -17.65 9.02
CA GLY A 52 9.53 -17.21 10.28
C GLY A 52 9.06 -18.05 11.46
N HIS A 53 7.75 -18.30 11.53
CA HIS A 53 7.14 -19.13 12.56
C HIS A 53 7.59 -20.60 12.47
N LEU A 54 7.57 -21.18 11.26
CA LEU A 54 8.03 -22.56 11.02
C LEU A 54 9.50 -22.76 11.42
N MET A 55 10.34 -21.75 11.20
CA MET A 55 11.77 -21.76 11.55
C MET A 55 12.05 -21.32 13.00
N GLN A 56 11.01 -21.10 13.81
CA GLN A 56 11.11 -20.61 15.20
C GLN A 56 11.95 -19.33 15.33
N LYS A 57 11.91 -18.48 14.31
CA LYS A 57 12.54 -17.16 14.32
C LYS A 57 11.58 -16.16 14.95
N ASP A 58 12.15 -15.11 15.54
CA ASP A 58 11.37 -13.95 15.95
C ASP A 58 10.82 -13.28 14.70
N VAL A 59 9.50 -13.38 14.49
CA VAL A 59 8.80 -12.84 13.34
C VAL A 59 7.56 -12.10 13.79
N GLU A 60 7.35 -10.93 13.20
CA GLU A 60 6.16 -10.15 13.47
C GLU A 60 4.91 -10.88 12.94
N LYS A 61 3.84 -10.86 13.74
CA LYS A 61 2.56 -11.46 13.40
C LYS A 61 1.92 -10.75 12.20
N PHE A 62 1.22 -11.50 11.36
CA PHE A 62 0.42 -10.91 10.29
C PHE A 62 -0.77 -10.15 10.89
N GLN A 63 -0.79 -8.82 10.76
CA GLN A 63 -1.85 -7.94 11.29
C GLN A 63 -2.96 -7.64 10.29
N GLY A 64 -2.89 -8.25 9.10
CA GLY A 64 -3.72 -7.89 7.97
C GLY A 64 -2.95 -7.12 6.91
N GLY A 65 -3.42 -7.20 5.67
CA GLY A 65 -2.78 -6.59 4.52
C GLY A 65 -3.37 -5.24 4.16
N ASP A 66 -2.50 -4.29 3.82
CA ASP A 66 -2.92 -3.02 3.25
C ASP A 66 -3.64 -3.22 1.91
N MET A 67 -4.84 -2.65 1.77
CA MET A 67 -5.67 -2.73 0.56
C MET A 67 -5.28 -1.64 -0.45
N PHE A 68 -4.03 -1.67 -0.92
CA PHE A 68 -3.57 -0.83 -2.02
C PHE A 68 -3.39 -1.66 -3.28
N THR A 69 -4.16 -1.38 -4.31
CA THR A 69 -4.04 -2.05 -5.62
C THR A 69 -3.61 -1.04 -6.67
N LYS A 70 -2.44 -1.26 -7.27
CA LYS A 70 -2.01 -0.60 -8.51
C LYS A 70 -2.20 -1.57 -9.66
N LEU A 71 -3.23 -1.37 -10.47
CA LEU A 71 -3.53 -2.23 -11.61
C LEU A 71 -2.87 -1.64 -12.86
N LYS A 72 -2.05 -2.46 -13.54
CA LYS A 72 -1.63 -2.18 -14.92
C LYS A 72 -2.70 -2.73 -15.86
N VAL A 73 -3.79 -1.98 -16.04
CA VAL A 73 -4.76 -2.28 -17.09
C VAL A 73 -4.15 -1.81 -18.42
N VAL A 74 -4.23 -2.65 -19.46
CA VAL A 74 -3.71 -2.28 -20.79
C VAL A 74 -4.39 -0.98 -21.25
N GLY A 75 -3.59 0.07 -21.44
CA GLY A 75 -4.06 1.37 -21.94
C GLY A 75 -4.39 2.44 -20.89
N CYS A 76 -4.38 2.14 -19.58
CA CYS A 76 -4.60 3.16 -18.54
C CYS A 76 -3.95 2.77 -17.20
N ASN A 77 -3.20 3.67 -16.58
CA ASN A 77 -2.69 3.46 -15.23
C ASN A 77 -3.79 3.76 -14.21
N VAL A 78 -4.11 2.80 -13.36
CA VAL A 78 -5.06 2.98 -12.27
C VAL A 78 -4.38 2.67 -10.93
N ALA A 79 -4.50 3.58 -10.00
CA ALA A 79 -4.04 3.39 -8.63
C ALA A 79 -5.12 3.83 -7.64
N VAL A 80 -5.50 2.91 -6.76
CA VAL A 80 -6.52 3.16 -5.74
C VAL A 80 -5.90 2.89 -4.38
N MET A 81 -6.18 3.77 -3.43
CA MET A 81 -5.63 3.67 -2.10
C MET A 81 -6.60 4.01 -0.98
N GLY A 82 -6.51 3.25 0.12
CA GLY A 82 -7.21 3.48 1.38
C GLY A 82 -8.73 3.51 1.21
N ASP A 83 -9.39 4.36 2.01
CA ASP A 83 -10.81 4.68 1.89
C ASP A 83 -11.09 5.61 0.70
N SER A 84 -10.73 5.14 -0.49
CA SER A 84 -10.89 5.81 -1.78
C SER A 84 -12.33 6.16 -2.16
N LEU A 85 -13.32 5.60 -1.46
CA LEU A 85 -14.74 5.86 -1.68
C LEU A 85 -15.34 6.84 -0.67
N GLY A 86 -14.60 7.21 0.38
CA GLY A 86 -15.07 8.16 1.40
C GLY A 86 -16.18 7.56 2.27
N LYS A 87 -15.98 6.34 2.75
CA LYS A 87 -16.92 5.68 3.68
C LYS A 87 -16.78 6.20 5.11
N THR A 88 -15.65 6.82 5.43
CA THR A 88 -15.34 7.38 6.75
C THR A 88 -16.23 8.60 6.98
N PRO A 89 -17.07 8.61 8.03
CA PRO A 89 -17.96 9.73 8.32
C PRO A 89 -17.20 11.04 8.49
N GLY A 90 -17.70 12.11 7.85
CA GLY A 90 -17.09 13.44 7.91
C GLY A 90 -15.88 13.63 7.01
N CYS A 91 -15.47 12.64 6.21
CA CYS A 91 -14.36 12.81 5.28
C CYS A 91 -14.63 13.89 4.22
N GLU A 92 -13.57 14.57 3.80
CA GLU A 92 -13.62 15.48 2.66
C GLU A 92 -12.99 14.86 1.41
N SER A 93 -13.41 15.33 0.23
CA SER A 93 -12.86 14.84 -1.03
C SER A 93 -12.54 15.96 -2.01
N PHE A 94 -11.35 15.89 -2.60
CA PHE A 94 -10.85 16.80 -3.62
C PHE A 94 -10.71 16.05 -4.93
N CYS A 95 -11.13 16.64 -6.05
CA CYS A 95 -11.19 15.97 -7.34
C CYS A 95 -10.66 16.85 -8.46
N ILE A 96 -9.82 16.28 -9.32
CA ILE A 96 -9.34 16.89 -10.55
C ILE A 96 -9.62 15.92 -11.70
N SER A 97 -10.31 16.40 -12.73
CA SER A 97 -10.63 15.62 -13.92
C SER A 97 -10.22 16.39 -15.17
N HIS A 98 -9.47 15.73 -16.05
CA HIS A 98 -9.12 16.24 -17.37
C HIS A 98 -9.68 15.31 -18.44
N THR A 99 -10.87 15.65 -18.94
CA THR A 99 -11.63 14.80 -19.87
C THR A 99 -10.88 14.56 -21.19
N PHE A 100 -10.20 15.58 -21.72
CA PHE A 100 -9.43 15.44 -22.98
C PHE A 100 -8.24 14.48 -22.84
N GLN A 101 -7.56 14.49 -21.70
CA GLN A 101 -6.41 13.62 -21.42
C GLN A 101 -6.84 12.26 -20.83
N GLY A 102 -8.13 12.07 -20.54
CA GLY A 102 -8.65 10.86 -19.92
C GLY A 102 -8.12 10.62 -18.50
N SER A 103 -7.76 11.68 -17.76
CA SER A 103 -7.22 11.54 -16.40
C SER A 103 -8.21 11.97 -15.33
N TYR A 104 -8.23 11.23 -14.22
CA TYR A 104 -9.04 11.52 -13.05
C TYR A 104 -8.22 11.27 -11.78
N LYS A 105 -8.20 12.24 -10.88
CA LYS A 105 -7.50 12.18 -9.59
C LYS A 105 -8.47 12.58 -8.49
N LYS A 106 -8.57 11.78 -7.44
CA LYS A 106 -9.37 12.04 -6.23
C LYS A 106 -8.50 11.87 -5.00
N LEU A 107 -8.50 12.84 -4.10
CA LEU A 107 -7.92 12.76 -2.77
C LEU A 107 -9.05 12.72 -1.75
N ILE A 108 -8.88 11.95 -0.68
CA ILE A 108 -9.83 11.88 0.43
C ILE A 108 -9.05 12.09 1.73
N THR A 109 -9.53 13.02 2.54
CA THR A 109 -8.94 13.37 3.83
C THR A 109 -9.90 13.04 4.97
N ASP A 110 -9.38 13.05 6.20
CA ASP A 110 -10.20 13.09 7.40
C ASP A 110 -11.01 14.40 7.49
N ALA A 111 -11.87 14.49 8.51
CA ALA A 111 -12.81 15.61 8.67
C ALA A 111 -12.13 16.97 8.87
N ASP A 112 -10.93 16.98 9.44
CA ASP A 112 -10.15 18.20 9.69
C ASP A 112 -9.14 18.50 8.57
N ALA A 113 -9.15 17.72 7.48
CA ALA A 113 -8.21 17.82 6.36
C ALA A 113 -6.72 17.77 6.79
N THR A 114 -6.40 17.01 7.84
CA THR A 114 -5.05 16.86 8.39
C THR A 114 -4.31 15.64 7.90
N LYS A 115 -5.03 14.61 7.42
CA LYS A 115 -4.47 13.33 6.98
C LYS A 115 -5.14 12.83 5.70
N VAL A 116 -4.37 12.15 4.84
CA VAL A 116 -4.92 11.42 3.70
C VAL A 116 -5.41 10.06 4.17
N ILE A 117 -6.69 9.78 3.94
CA ILE A 117 -7.32 8.49 4.26
C ILE A 117 -7.65 7.68 3.00
N GLY A 118 -7.61 8.29 1.81
CA GLY A 118 -7.80 7.58 0.54
C GLY A 118 -7.43 8.41 -0.67
N ALA A 119 -7.22 7.75 -1.81
CA ALA A 119 -7.08 8.42 -3.11
C ALA A 119 -7.38 7.49 -4.30
N ILE A 120 -7.71 8.08 -5.44
CA ILE A 120 -7.89 7.41 -6.73
C ILE A 120 -7.09 8.18 -7.78
N PHE A 121 -6.34 7.47 -8.61
CA PHE A 121 -5.65 8.02 -9.78
C PHE A 121 -5.97 7.14 -10.98
N VAL A 122 -6.42 7.76 -12.08
CA VAL A 122 -6.75 7.12 -13.35
C VAL A 122 -6.08 7.92 -14.47
N GLY A 123 -5.41 7.22 -15.38
CA GLY A 123 -4.67 7.80 -16.49
C GLY A 123 -3.31 8.32 -16.04
N ASP A 124 -3.31 9.50 -15.41
CA ASP A 124 -2.12 10.13 -14.84
C ASP A 124 -1.93 9.72 -13.37
N THR A 125 -0.79 9.12 -13.07
CA THR A 125 -0.43 8.59 -11.74
C THR A 125 0.89 9.15 -11.22
N LEU A 126 1.36 10.30 -11.74
CA LEU A 126 2.65 10.88 -11.36
C LEU A 126 2.74 11.18 -9.85
N GLU A 127 1.69 11.74 -9.26
CA GLU A 127 1.66 12.14 -7.85
C GLU A 127 1.31 11.00 -6.89
N TYR A 128 0.95 9.82 -7.42
CA TYR A 128 0.54 8.65 -6.64
C TYR A 128 1.52 8.32 -5.51
N ASN A 129 2.82 8.27 -5.81
CA ASN A 129 3.83 7.90 -4.83
C ASN A 129 3.96 8.93 -3.70
N ASN A 130 3.77 10.22 -4.01
CA ASN A 130 3.86 11.27 -2.99
C ASN A 130 2.67 11.16 -2.04
N VAL A 131 1.45 11.00 -2.59
CA VAL A 131 0.23 10.82 -1.79
C VAL A 131 0.28 9.54 -0.97
N LEU A 132 0.73 8.43 -1.55
CA LEU A 132 0.90 7.16 -0.83
C LEU A 132 1.88 7.31 0.33
N ASN A 133 3.03 7.95 0.12
CA ASN A 133 4.00 8.16 1.18
C ASN A 133 3.48 9.08 2.29
N THR A 134 2.73 10.14 1.93
CA THR A 134 2.06 11.01 2.89
C THR A 134 1.11 10.21 3.78
N MET A 135 0.30 9.34 3.18
CA MET A 135 -0.62 8.46 3.90
C MET A 135 0.12 7.46 4.80
N LEU A 136 1.09 6.71 4.25
CA LEU A 136 1.78 5.63 4.97
C LEU A 136 2.64 6.12 6.14
N ASN A 137 3.12 7.37 6.11
CA ASN A 137 3.99 7.95 7.13
C ASN A 137 3.28 9.01 7.98
N ASP A 138 1.95 9.12 7.91
CA ASP A 138 1.15 10.12 8.65
C ASP A 138 1.73 11.55 8.52
N LEU A 139 2.15 11.94 7.31
CA LEU A 139 2.75 13.25 7.11
C LEU A 139 1.67 14.34 7.14
N PRO A 140 1.95 15.51 7.75
CA PRO A 140 1.00 16.62 7.80
C PRO A 140 0.69 17.14 6.39
N LEU A 141 -0.57 17.48 6.16
CA LEU A 141 -1.02 18.05 4.90
C LEU A 141 -0.71 19.55 4.80
N PRO A 142 -0.44 20.06 3.57
CA PRO A 142 -0.38 21.49 3.34
C PRO A 142 -1.76 22.13 3.56
N PRO A 143 -1.83 23.46 3.77
CA PRO A 143 -3.11 24.17 3.94
C PRO A 143 -4.14 23.94 2.84
N ASN A 144 -3.67 23.62 1.62
CA ASN A 144 -4.48 23.30 0.46
C ASN A 144 -4.17 21.85 0.02
N PRO A 145 -4.88 20.83 0.55
CA PRO A 145 -4.63 19.42 0.26
C PRO A 145 -4.71 19.06 -1.23
N GLU A 146 -5.54 19.76 -2.00
CA GLU A 146 -5.72 19.55 -3.44
C GLU A 146 -4.44 19.77 -4.24
N LEU A 147 -3.47 20.54 -3.71
CA LEU A 147 -2.15 20.72 -4.33
C LEU A 147 -1.36 19.41 -4.43
N LEU A 148 -1.68 18.41 -3.61
CA LEU A 148 -1.08 17.07 -3.70
C LEU A 148 -1.50 16.31 -4.96
N LEU A 149 -2.58 16.72 -5.61
CA LEU A 149 -3.04 16.14 -6.88
C LEU A 149 -2.41 16.82 -8.11
N LEU A 150 -1.73 17.95 -7.91
CA LEU A 150 -1.13 18.75 -8.98
C LEU A 150 0.34 18.41 -9.20
N PRO A 151 0.83 18.55 -10.45
CA PRO A 151 2.25 18.42 -10.74
C PRO A 151 3.11 19.38 -9.90
N GLN A 152 4.29 18.91 -9.48
CA GLN A 152 5.25 19.66 -8.64
C GLN A 152 5.61 21.06 -9.18
N ALA A 153 5.55 21.26 -10.50
CA ALA A 153 5.78 22.57 -11.12
C ALA A 153 4.68 23.60 -10.80
N ALA A 154 3.45 23.14 -10.53
CA ALA A 154 2.30 23.97 -10.21
C ALA A 154 2.11 24.16 -8.69
N SER A 155 2.72 23.32 -7.85
CA SER A 155 2.54 23.35 -6.38
C SER A 155 3.56 24.20 -5.61
N GLY A 156 4.43 24.96 -6.31
CA GLY A 156 5.26 26.02 -5.71
C GLY A 156 6.37 25.57 -4.74
N GLY A 157 6.61 24.27 -4.59
CA GLY A 157 7.67 23.74 -3.73
C GLY A 157 7.73 22.22 -3.71
N LYS A 158 8.89 21.66 -3.30
CA LYS A 158 9.10 20.21 -3.16
C LYS A 158 8.25 19.64 -2.03
N ILE A 159 7.00 19.31 -2.30
CA ILE A 159 6.16 18.52 -1.38
C ILE A 159 6.62 17.06 -1.52
N GLY A 160 7.17 16.49 -0.43
CA GLY A 160 7.43 15.04 -0.35
C GLY A 160 8.59 14.50 -1.20
N GLY A 161 9.80 15.07 -1.07
CA GLY A 161 10.99 14.48 -1.67
C GLY A 161 11.41 13.17 -0.99
N VAL A 162 11.88 12.18 -1.76
CA VAL A 162 12.42 10.90 -1.26
C VAL A 162 13.54 11.13 -0.25
N GLU A 163 14.26 12.26 -0.34
CA GLU A 163 15.26 12.67 0.65
C GLU A 163 14.71 12.78 2.08
N LYS A 164 13.45 13.19 2.27
CA LYS A 164 12.83 13.40 3.58
C LYS A 164 12.25 12.12 4.20
N LEU A 165 12.15 11.04 3.43
CA LEU A 165 11.60 9.78 3.94
C LEU A 165 12.56 9.12 4.95
N PRO A 166 12.05 8.50 6.03
CA PRO A 166 12.88 7.74 6.95
C PRO A 166 13.51 6.52 6.25
N ALA A 167 14.60 5.99 6.79
CA ALA A 167 15.28 4.82 6.20
C ALA A 167 14.38 3.58 6.12
N ALA A 168 13.40 3.46 7.03
CA ALA A 168 12.42 2.38 7.05
C ALA A 168 11.31 2.54 5.99
N ALA A 169 11.14 3.71 5.38
CA ALA A 169 10.07 3.96 4.42
C ALA A 169 10.18 3.00 3.22
N ARG A 170 9.06 2.34 2.89
CA ARG A 170 8.95 1.43 1.73
C ARG A 170 8.96 2.26 0.45
N ILE A 171 9.97 2.05 -0.39
CA ILE A 171 10.11 2.70 -1.71
C ILE A 171 9.45 1.85 -2.79
N CYS A 172 9.63 0.52 -2.73
CA CYS A 172 8.92 -0.42 -3.60
C CYS A 172 8.04 -1.33 -2.74
N ASN A 173 6.73 -1.10 -2.78
CA ASN A 173 5.80 -1.88 -1.95
C ASN A 173 5.73 -3.35 -2.38
N CYS A 174 5.74 -3.61 -3.70
CA CYS A 174 5.64 -4.96 -4.27
C CYS A 174 6.85 -5.84 -3.91
N ASN A 175 8.06 -5.27 -3.98
CA ASN A 175 9.30 -5.99 -3.67
C ASN A 175 9.71 -5.86 -2.20
N ASN A 176 8.93 -5.14 -1.38
CA ASN A 176 9.24 -4.81 0.00
C ASN A 176 10.66 -4.25 0.18
N VAL A 177 10.99 -3.22 -0.59
CA VAL A 177 12.31 -2.56 -0.57
C VAL A 177 12.18 -1.20 0.11
N SER A 178 12.93 -1.00 1.19
CA SER A 178 13.01 0.27 1.91
C SER A 178 14.07 1.21 1.34
N LYS A 179 13.97 2.50 1.68
CA LYS A 179 14.99 3.50 1.36
C LYS A 179 16.37 3.08 1.91
N GLY A 180 16.40 2.55 3.13
CA GLY A 180 17.63 2.09 3.77
C GLY A 180 18.30 0.94 3.03
N GLN A 181 17.51 0.00 2.49
CA GLN A 181 18.02 -1.11 1.67
C GLN A 181 18.64 -0.59 0.36
N LEU A 182 17.99 0.35 -0.32
CA LEU A 182 18.53 0.98 -1.54
C LEU A 182 19.82 1.76 -1.25
N CYS A 183 19.80 2.63 -0.25
CA CYS A 183 20.98 3.41 0.13
C CYS A 183 22.15 2.54 0.59
N ARG A 184 21.88 1.36 1.16
CA ARG A 184 22.93 0.39 1.52
C ARG A 184 23.49 -0.29 0.27
N ALA A 185 22.63 -0.83 -0.59
CA ALA A 185 23.04 -1.47 -1.85
C ALA A 185 23.88 -0.54 -2.74
N ILE A 186 23.50 0.74 -2.84
CA ILE A 186 24.26 1.75 -3.59
C ILE A 186 25.64 1.99 -2.96
N ARG A 187 25.73 2.06 -1.63
CA ARG A 187 27.01 2.22 -0.92
C ARG A 187 27.91 1.00 -1.08
N ASP A 188 27.32 -0.18 -1.17
CA ASP A 188 28.02 -1.45 -1.39
C ASP A 188 28.37 -1.70 -2.88
N ASN A 189 28.28 -0.66 -3.73
CA ASN A 189 28.56 -0.68 -5.18
C ASN A 189 27.68 -1.65 -6.00
N CYS A 190 26.49 -2.01 -5.52
CA CYS A 190 25.51 -2.74 -6.31
C CYS A 190 24.73 -1.78 -7.21
N PHE A 191 25.22 -1.59 -8.44
CA PHE A 191 24.59 -0.70 -9.44
C PHE A 191 23.80 -1.43 -10.54
N ALA A 192 23.73 -2.77 -10.49
CA ALA A 192 23.06 -3.58 -11.51
C ALA A 192 22.02 -4.51 -10.88
N LEU A 193 20.88 -4.65 -11.56
CA LEU A 193 19.91 -5.71 -11.30
C LEU A 193 20.33 -6.93 -12.13
N GLN A 194 20.68 -8.04 -11.49
CA GLN A 194 20.69 -9.34 -12.17
C GLN A 194 19.24 -9.80 -12.27
N SER A 195 18.74 -9.87 -13.50
CA SER A 195 17.44 -10.45 -13.86
C SER A 195 17.47 -11.97 -13.78
#